data_AF-A0A924UVT2-F1
#
_entry.id   AF-A0A924UVT2-F1
#
_cell.length_a   1.000
_cell.length_b   1.000
_cell.length_c   1.000
_cell.angle_alpha   90.00
_cell.angle_beta   90.00
_cell.angle_gamma   90.00
#
_symmetry.space_group_name_H-M   'P 1'
#
loop_
_entity.id
_entity.type
_entity.pdbx_description
1 polymer ?
#
loop_
_entity_poly.entity_id
_entity_poly.type
_entity_poly.pdbx_seq_one_letter_code
_entity_poly.pdbx_strand_id
1 'polypeptide(L)'
;MNREHLDKYCTLLTKQVFEEYSVYKILENFKSSFTKLKSEILSNCLKYDTDKKIEYLNLVSSTVSSFMDNKYSDFSVLNKWLDLFEISFSTLINSNIDKEDIHFYLDADYAEYEDEEYNVIIRKDIFKFQDAFFNAFKHHFANEVIIFCNNNKANFSKKTSEVITIHKSFKDEYLKVFCKNISNERVLKETCFKQVYNSMVHYVPYFENEILENLLILSSDKKDDYINYVIDTIQKTEFSDCDQEVIAEWLKKYNSSIDEFPDFANDELNQWLLRYYNGYFDKPTDFDFILDIQSDFYYYAAGLEAQKMISFLESKKRVAVNNIVNQSETNEKIKWIGKPSQLGFIIGKLADLGYINAPTKPNGEINFTQFAKQVNNTFEVDTTESTLSKYLNLESEKGSETVRKFNDNGFDIPHIKTVS
;
A
#
# COMPACT_ATOMS: atom_id res chain seq x y z
N MET A 1 -9.64 -18.66 11.54
CA MET A 1 -8.77 -18.39 10.38
C MET A 1 -9.68 -18.22 9.19
N ASN A 2 -9.64 -17.09 8.49
CA ASN A 2 -10.34 -16.99 7.21
C ASN A 2 -9.55 -17.80 6.17
N ARG A 3 -10.21 -18.63 5.37
CA ARG A 3 -9.59 -19.49 4.35
C ARG A 3 -10.30 -19.43 3.00
N GLU A 4 -11.29 -18.54 2.86
CA GLU A 4 -12.16 -18.55 1.70
C GLU A 4 -11.38 -18.36 0.40
N HIS A 5 -10.44 -17.42 0.38
CA HIS A 5 -9.63 -17.14 -0.80
C HIS A 5 -8.51 -18.15 -0.98
N LEU A 6 -7.91 -18.67 0.11
CA LEU A 6 -6.94 -19.76 0.02
C LEU A 6 -7.56 -21.01 -0.62
N ASP A 7 -8.75 -21.40 -0.18
CA ASP A 7 -9.41 -22.61 -0.66
C ASP A 7 -9.85 -22.43 -2.13
N LYS A 8 -10.39 -21.26 -2.51
CA LYS A 8 -10.69 -20.90 -3.90
C LYS A 8 -9.43 -20.91 -4.80
N TYR A 9 -8.32 -20.40 -4.28
CA TYR A 9 -7.05 -20.39 -5.00
C TYR A 9 -6.52 -21.81 -5.22
N CYS A 10 -6.64 -22.68 -4.22
CA CYS A 10 -6.29 -24.10 -4.35
C CYS A 10 -7.18 -24.80 -5.39
N THR A 11 -8.49 -24.50 -5.42
CA THR A 11 -9.38 -25.01 -6.48
C THR A 11 -8.90 -24.58 -7.87
N LEU A 12 -8.45 -23.32 -8.02
CA LEU A 12 -7.91 -22.83 -9.29
C LEU A 12 -6.63 -23.58 -9.72
N LEU A 13 -5.74 -23.91 -8.78
CA LEU A 13 -4.53 -24.72 -9.03
C LEU A 13 -4.85 -26.17 -9.44
N THR A 14 -6.06 -26.66 -9.18
CA THR A 14 -6.55 -27.99 -9.57
C THR A 14 -7.39 -28.00 -10.83
N LYS A 15 -7.69 -26.84 -11.42
CA LYS A 15 -8.44 -26.80 -12.68
C LYS A 15 -7.68 -27.54 -13.78
N GLN A 16 -8.42 -28.06 -14.73
CA GLN A 16 -7.89 -28.63 -15.96
C GLN A 16 -8.39 -27.79 -17.13
N VAL A 17 -7.58 -27.68 -18.18
CA VAL A 17 -7.98 -27.02 -19.43
C VAL A 17 -8.94 -27.96 -20.15
N PHE A 18 -10.23 -27.83 -19.90
CA PHE A 18 -11.29 -28.51 -20.63
C PHE A 18 -12.46 -27.55 -20.86
N GLU A 19 -13.04 -27.65 -22.07
CA GLU A 19 -14.27 -27.12 -22.72
C GLU A 19 -15.05 -25.91 -22.15
N GLU A 20 -14.85 -25.46 -20.91
CA GLU A 20 -15.55 -24.32 -20.30
C GLU A 20 -14.61 -23.15 -19.95
N TYR A 21 -13.29 -23.35 -19.96
CA TYR A 21 -12.29 -22.33 -19.61
C TYR A 21 -11.07 -22.36 -20.52
N SER A 22 -10.85 -21.27 -21.24
CA SER A 22 -9.58 -21.00 -21.91
C SER A 22 -8.46 -20.78 -20.90
N VAL A 23 -7.21 -21.03 -21.32
CA VAL A 23 -6.05 -20.79 -20.44
C VAL A 23 -5.86 -19.30 -20.16
N TYR A 24 -6.28 -18.42 -21.07
CA TYR A 24 -6.31 -16.98 -20.84
C TYR A 24 -7.25 -16.60 -19.69
N LYS A 25 -8.49 -17.13 -19.71
CA LYS A 25 -9.44 -16.91 -18.62
C LYS A 25 -8.92 -17.47 -17.28
N ILE A 26 -8.13 -18.53 -17.30
CA ILE A 26 -7.47 -19.06 -16.11
C ILE A 26 -6.36 -18.10 -15.62
N LEU A 27 -5.57 -17.52 -16.52
CA LEU A 27 -4.56 -16.50 -16.19
C LEU A 27 -5.20 -15.29 -15.49
N GLU A 28 -6.28 -14.74 -16.03
CA GLU A 28 -7.01 -13.62 -15.42
C GLU A 28 -7.58 -14.00 -14.04
N ASN A 29 -8.09 -15.22 -13.90
CA ASN A 29 -8.52 -15.74 -12.60
C ASN A 29 -7.35 -15.88 -11.61
N PHE A 30 -6.16 -16.25 -12.06
CA PHE A 30 -4.97 -16.31 -11.21
C PHE A 30 -4.57 -14.92 -10.72
N LYS A 31 -4.52 -13.92 -11.61
CA LYS A 31 -4.26 -12.51 -11.26
C LYS A 31 -5.23 -12.02 -10.18
N SER A 32 -6.55 -12.15 -10.43
CA SER A 32 -7.59 -11.71 -9.49
C SER A 32 -7.55 -12.47 -8.16
N SER A 33 -7.38 -13.80 -8.21
CA SER A 33 -7.40 -14.65 -7.01
C SER A 33 -6.14 -14.48 -6.16
N PHE A 34 -4.98 -14.23 -6.79
CA PHE A 34 -3.73 -14.00 -6.09
C PHE A 34 -3.79 -12.72 -5.24
N THR A 35 -4.31 -11.63 -5.79
CA THR A 35 -4.52 -10.37 -5.05
C THR A 35 -5.49 -10.56 -3.88
N LYS A 36 -6.58 -11.30 -4.09
CA LYS A 36 -7.54 -11.63 -3.00
C LYS A 36 -6.87 -12.45 -1.89
N LEU A 37 -6.06 -13.44 -2.26
CA LEU A 37 -5.33 -14.30 -1.33
C LEU A 37 -4.28 -13.53 -0.51
N LYS A 38 -3.50 -12.64 -1.13
CA LYS A 38 -2.51 -11.80 -0.42
C LYS A 38 -3.15 -11.05 0.75
N SER A 39 -4.27 -10.42 0.51
CA SER A 39 -5.04 -9.68 1.51
C SER A 39 -5.59 -10.57 2.63
N GLU A 40 -6.10 -11.75 2.29
CA GLU A 40 -6.57 -12.71 3.29
C GLU A 40 -5.41 -13.16 4.19
N ILE A 41 -4.25 -13.43 3.61
CA ILE A 41 -3.03 -13.80 4.33
C ILE A 41 -2.65 -12.69 5.31
N LEU A 42 -2.56 -11.44 4.84
CA LEU A 42 -2.22 -10.29 5.69
C LEU A 42 -3.26 -10.06 6.80
N SER A 43 -4.56 -10.13 6.47
CA SER A 43 -5.64 -9.98 7.43
C SER A 43 -5.61 -11.04 8.54
N ASN A 44 -5.29 -12.29 8.18
CA ASN A 44 -5.08 -13.35 9.16
C ASN A 44 -3.83 -13.08 10.00
N CYS A 45 -2.71 -12.67 9.39
CA CYS A 45 -1.50 -12.31 10.11
C CYS A 45 -1.75 -11.22 11.15
N LEU A 46 -2.55 -10.18 10.86
CA LEU A 46 -2.88 -9.10 11.81
C LEU A 46 -3.54 -9.61 13.11
N LYS A 47 -4.25 -10.76 13.03
CA LYS A 47 -4.96 -11.38 14.17
C LYS A 47 -4.06 -12.28 15.01
N TYR A 48 -2.87 -12.62 14.53
CA TYR A 48 -1.96 -13.58 15.16
C TYR A 48 -0.76 -12.91 15.83
N ASP A 49 -0.26 -13.55 16.89
CA ASP A 49 1.07 -13.28 17.45
C ASP A 49 2.17 -13.78 16.49
N THR A 50 3.41 -13.35 16.71
CA THR A 50 4.54 -13.62 15.79
C THR A 50 4.74 -15.11 15.50
N ASP A 51 4.62 -15.97 16.51
CA ASP A 51 4.81 -17.41 16.36
C ASP A 51 3.69 -18.03 15.51
N LYS A 52 2.42 -17.66 15.78
CA LYS A 52 1.28 -18.11 14.96
C LYS A 52 1.27 -17.51 13.56
N LYS A 53 1.81 -16.30 13.36
CA LYS A 53 2.02 -15.72 12.02
C LYS A 53 2.94 -16.62 11.19
N ILE A 54 4.07 -17.03 11.76
CA ILE A 54 5.05 -17.89 11.07
C ILE A 54 4.44 -19.26 10.77
N GLU A 55 3.74 -19.85 11.74
CA GLU A 55 3.03 -21.12 11.55
C GLU A 55 1.98 -21.04 10.43
N TYR A 56 1.16 -19.98 10.42
CA TYR A 56 0.17 -19.75 9.38
C TYR A 56 0.80 -19.57 7.99
N LEU A 57 1.86 -18.75 7.87
CA LEU A 57 2.54 -18.55 6.60
C LEU A 57 3.21 -19.84 6.10
N ASN A 58 3.70 -20.69 7.00
CA ASN A 58 4.18 -22.03 6.67
C ASN A 58 3.05 -22.93 6.18
N LEU A 59 1.89 -22.91 6.84
CA LEU A 59 0.71 -23.67 6.40
C LEU A 59 0.28 -23.27 4.98
N VAL A 60 0.16 -21.98 4.70
CA VAL A 60 -0.21 -21.48 3.36
C VAL A 60 0.83 -21.89 2.32
N SER A 61 2.12 -21.69 2.61
CA SER A 61 3.21 -22.08 1.70
C SER A 61 3.15 -23.57 1.40
N SER A 62 3.07 -24.41 2.42
CA SER A 62 3.02 -25.88 2.27
C SER A 62 1.78 -26.35 1.52
N THR A 63 0.63 -25.72 1.77
CA THR A 63 -0.62 -26.03 1.08
C THR A 63 -0.48 -25.76 -0.42
N VAL A 64 0.01 -24.57 -0.80
CA VAL A 64 0.21 -24.20 -2.20
C VAL A 64 1.30 -25.07 -2.85
N SER A 65 2.41 -25.32 -2.15
CA SER A 65 3.48 -26.18 -2.63
C SER A 65 3.04 -27.62 -2.93
N SER A 66 2.03 -28.15 -2.24
CA SER A 66 1.54 -29.51 -2.51
C SER A 66 0.89 -29.67 -3.90
N PHE A 67 0.56 -28.56 -4.57
CA PHE A 67 0.00 -28.56 -5.93
C PHE A 67 1.07 -28.39 -7.02
N MET A 68 2.34 -28.22 -6.65
CA MET A 68 3.47 -28.04 -7.57
C MET A 68 4.02 -29.40 -7.99
N ASP A 69 4.02 -29.68 -9.29
CA ASP A 69 4.72 -30.84 -9.87
C ASP A 69 6.13 -30.44 -10.31
N ASN A 70 7.15 -31.18 -9.89
CA ASN A 70 8.56 -30.92 -10.20
C ASN A 70 8.92 -31.07 -11.70
N LYS A 71 7.97 -31.53 -12.54
CA LYS A 71 8.19 -31.77 -13.98
C LYS A 71 8.10 -30.50 -14.84
N TYR A 72 7.47 -29.44 -14.34
CA TYR A 72 7.21 -28.21 -15.09
C TYR A 72 8.05 -27.00 -14.64
N SER A 73 9.16 -27.25 -13.95
CA SER A 73 10.17 -26.23 -13.65
C SER A 73 11.00 -25.80 -14.87
N ASP A 74 10.88 -26.53 -15.99
CA ASP A 74 11.62 -26.27 -17.21
C ASP A 74 10.76 -25.52 -18.24
N PHE A 75 11.08 -24.24 -18.43
CA PHE A 75 10.45 -23.35 -19.43
C PHE A 75 10.81 -23.74 -20.88
N SER A 76 11.64 -24.76 -21.11
CA SER A 76 12.07 -25.18 -22.45
C SER A 76 10.91 -25.46 -23.42
N VAL A 77 9.79 -25.98 -22.91
CA VAL A 77 8.58 -26.24 -23.71
C VAL A 77 7.85 -24.96 -24.11
N LEU A 78 7.91 -23.92 -23.27
CA LEU A 78 7.29 -22.60 -23.53
C LEU A 78 8.11 -21.76 -24.47
N ASN A 79 9.44 -21.83 -24.38
CA ASN A 79 10.33 -21.01 -25.20
C ASN A 79 10.04 -21.17 -26.69
N LYS A 80 9.76 -22.39 -27.16
CA LYS A 80 9.35 -22.62 -28.55
C LYS A 80 8.14 -21.76 -28.96
N TRP A 81 7.15 -21.61 -28.07
CA TRP A 81 5.94 -20.84 -28.34
C TRP A 81 6.17 -19.33 -28.15
N LEU A 82 6.87 -18.95 -27.09
CA LEU A 82 7.23 -17.56 -26.83
C LEU A 82 8.08 -16.97 -27.97
N ASP A 83 9.04 -17.74 -28.48
CA ASP A 83 9.87 -17.37 -29.64
C ASP A 83 9.03 -17.28 -30.92
N LEU A 84 8.04 -18.17 -31.11
CA LEU A 84 7.16 -18.16 -32.28
C LEU A 84 6.31 -16.89 -32.38
N PHE A 85 5.85 -16.37 -31.24
CA PHE A 85 5.02 -15.17 -31.15
C PHE A 85 5.81 -13.91 -30.76
N GLU A 86 7.14 -14.00 -30.72
CA GLU A 86 8.05 -12.89 -30.35
C GLU A 86 7.68 -12.19 -29.02
N ILE A 87 7.10 -12.94 -28.06
CA ILE A 87 6.60 -12.40 -26.79
C ILE A 87 7.34 -12.98 -25.59
N SER A 88 7.61 -12.14 -24.60
CA SER A 88 8.21 -12.60 -23.33
C SER A 88 7.15 -13.11 -22.36
N PHE A 89 7.52 -14.09 -21.53
CA PHE A 89 6.63 -14.56 -20.45
C PHE A 89 6.25 -13.43 -19.49
N SER A 90 7.17 -12.50 -19.20
CA SER A 90 6.87 -11.31 -18.38
C SER A 90 5.83 -10.38 -19.01
N THR A 91 5.87 -10.18 -20.33
CA THR A 91 4.86 -9.38 -21.05
C THR A 91 3.50 -10.02 -20.89
N LEU A 92 3.45 -11.35 -21.03
CA LEU A 92 2.24 -12.14 -20.97
C LEU A 92 1.57 -12.12 -19.59
N ILE A 93 2.37 -12.10 -18.51
CA ILE A 93 1.84 -12.00 -17.14
C ILE A 93 1.40 -10.57 -16.80
N ASN A 94 2.12 -9.55 -17.26
CA ASN A 94 1.96 -8.17 -16.75
C ASN A 94 1.17 -7.22 -17.65
N SER A 95 0.91 -7.60 -18.91
CA SER A 95 0.28 -6.71 -19.91
C SER A 95 -1.07 -7.25 -20.36
N ASN A 96 -1.91 -6.38 -20.93
CA ASN A 96 -3.04 -6.82 -21.71
C ASN A 96 -2.54 -7.33 -23.08
N ILE A 97 -2.84 -8.59 -23.39
CA ILE A 97 -2.41 -9.25 -24.63
C ILE A 97 -3.55 -9.44 -25.64
N ASP A 98 -4.74 -8.85 -25.43
CA ASP A 98 -5.92 -9.04 -26.28
C ASP A 98 -5.69 -8.72 -27.78
N LYS A 99 -4.61 -7.97 -28.09
CA LYS A 99 -4.22 -7.57 -29.45
C LYS A 99 -3.07 -8.40 -30.04
N GLU A 100 -2.49 -9.31 -29.27
CA GLU A 100 -1.35 -10.13 -29.66
C GLU A 100 -1.82 -11.44 -30.32
N ASP A 101 -1.10 -11.92 -31.35
CA ASP A 101 -1.48 -13.15 -32.07
C ASP A 101 -1.55 -14.38 -31.14
N ILE A 102 -0.77 -14.38 -30.06
CA ILE A 102 -0.77 -15.45 -29.05
C ILE A 102 -2.10 -15.53 -28.27
N HIS A 103 -2.83 -14.42 -28.14
CA HIS A 103 -4.10 -14.39 -27.42
C HIS A 103 -5.14 -15.28 -28.08
N PHE A 104 -5.18 -15.33 -29.42
CA PHE A 104 -6.07 -16.24 -30.14
C PHE A 104 -5.89 -17.70 -29.70
N TYR A 105 -4.65 -18.14 -29.48
CA TYR A 105 -4.35 -19.51 -29.05
C TYR A 105 -4.62 -19.74 -27.56
N LEU A 106 -4.42 -18.70 -26.73
CA LEU A 106 -4.67 -18.78 -25.28
C LEU A 106 -6.16 -18.72 -24.96
N ASP A 107 -6.96 -18.05 -25.78
CA ASP A 107 -8.41 -17.88 -25.59
C ASP A 107 -9.28 -18.82 -26.45
N ALA A 108 -8.67 -19.61 -27.34
CA ALA A 108 -9.38 -20.54 -28.22
C ALA A 108 -10.31 -21.50 -27.47
N ASP A 109 -11.53 -21.64 -27.99
CA ASP A 109 -12.51 -22.65 -27.59
C ASP A 109 -12.32 -23.95 -28.37
N TYR A 110 -12.10 -25.06 -27.65
CA TYR A 110 -11.92 -26.39 -28.23
C TYR A 110 -13.17 -26.93 -28.91
N ALA A 111 -14.35 -26.50 -28.47
CA ALA A 111 -15.63 -26.99 -28.98
C ALA A 111 -15.88 -26.53 -30.43
N GLU A 112 -15.13 -25.54 -30.93
CA GLU A 112 -15.27 -25.04 -32.31
C GLU A 112 -14.61 -25.95 -33.36
N TYR A 113 -13.85 -26.99 -32.94
CA TYR A 113 -13.02 -27.82 -33.82
C TYR A 113 -13.49 -29.29 -33.93
N GLU A 114 -14.76 -29.60 -33.71
CA GLU A 114 -15.24 -31.00 -33.60
C GLU A 114 -15.52 -31.72 -34.94
N ASP A 115 -15.72 -31.00 -36.05
CA ASP A 115 -16.46 -31.58 -37.18
C ASP A 115 -15.62 -32.20 -38.33
N GLU A 116 -14.28 -32.12 -38.33
CA GLU A 116 -13.43 -32.68 -39.42
C GLU A 116 -12.07 -33.26 -38.96
N GLU A 117 -11.50 -34.22 -39.69
CA GLU A 117 -10.21 -34.88 -39.37
C GLU A 117 -9.02 -33.88 -39.28
N TYR A 118 -9.04 -32.82 -40.09
CA TYR A 118 -8.08 -31.71 -40.01
C TYR A 118 -8.25 -30.90 -38.72
N ASN A 119 -9.50 -30.68 -38.29
CA ASN A 119 -9.82 -29.94 -37.07
C ASN A 119 -9.40 -30.70 -35.80
N VAL A 120 -9.39 -32.05 -35.83
CA VAL A 120 -8.86 -32.88 -34.74
C VAL A 120 -7.36 -32.65 -34.50
N ILE A 121 -6.57 -32.44 -35.56
CA ILE A 121 -5.13 -32.16 -35.43
C ILE A 121 -4.92 -30.78 -34.81
N ILE A 122 -5.65 -29.77 -35.30
CA ILE A 122 -5.61 -28.40 -34.76
C ILE A 122 -6.02 -28.38 -33.28
N ARG A 123 -7.13 -29.03 -32.94
CA ARG A 123 -7.62 -29.18 -31.56
C ARG A 123 -6.54 -29.76 -30.64
N LYS A 124 -5.82 -30.78 -31.11
CA LYS A 124 -4.74 -31.42 -30.34
C LYS A 124 -3.53 -30.51 -30.14
N ASP A 125 -3.19 -29.66 -31.10
CA ASP A 125 -2.05 -28.75 -30.98
C ASP A 125 -2.39 -27.52 -30.13
N ILE A 126 -3.60 -26.97 -30.24
CA ILE A 126 -4.13 -25.96 -29.30
C ILE A 126 -4.14 -26.54 -27.88
N PHE A 127 -4.51 -27.81 -27.71
CA PHE A 127 -4.55 -28.45 -26.40
C PHE A 127 -3.17 -28.51 -25.75
N LYS A 128 -2.17 -28.98 -26.47
CA LYS A 128 -0.79 -29.01 -25.97
C LYS A 128 -0.27 -27.61 -25.67
N PHE A 129 -0.63 -26.63 -26.50
CA PHE A 129 -0.26 -25.23 -26.29
C PHE A 129 -0.84 -24.72 -24.97
N GLN A 130 -2.16 -24.79 -24.80
CA GLN A 130 -2.80 -24.27 -23.59
C GLN A 130 -2.44 -25.08 -22.33
N ASP A 131 -2.24 -26.40 -22.42
CA ASP A 131 -1.77 -27.21 -21.29
C ASP A 131 -0.36 -26.78 -20.85
N ALA A 132 0.55 -26.49 -21.80
CA ALA A 132 1.88 -25.99 -21.47
C ALA A 132 1.82 -24.64 -20.75
N PHE A 133 1.03 -23.68 -21.26
CA PHE A 133 0.84 -22.37 -20.62
C PHE A 133 0.12 -22.46 -19.28
N PHE A 134 -0.87 -23.35 -19.14
CA PHE A 134 -1.58 -23.56 -17.89
C PHE A 134 -0.64 -24.02 -16.79
N ASN A 135 0.19 -25.03 -17.08
CA ASN A 135 1.18 -25.53 -16.13
C ASN A 135 2.22 -24.45 -15.77
N ALA A 136 2.61 -23.61 -16.74
CA ALA A 136 3.49 -22.46 -16.52
C ALA A 136 2.89 -21.44 -15.55
N PHE A 137 1.64 -21.00 -15.80
CA PHE A 137 0.95 -20.03 -14.96
C PHE A 137 0.74 -20.59 -13.57
N LYS A 138 0.27 -21.84 -13.47
CA LYS A 138 0.11 -22.54 -12.20
C LYS A 138 1.41 -22.51 -11.38
N HIS A 139 2.54 -22.84 -11.99
CA HIS A 139 3.84 -22.85 -11.31
C HIS A 139 4.29 -21.44 -10.92
N HIS A 140 4.15 -20.46 -11.82
CA HIS A 140 4.51 -19.06 -11.57
C HIS A 140 3.71 -18.47 -10.39
N PHE A 141 2.39 -18.56 -10.44
CA PHE A 141 1.51 -17.99 -9.41
C PHE A 141 1.59 -18.74 -8.07
N ALA A 142 1.83 -20.05 -8.07
CA ALA A 142 2.13 -20.79 -6.84
C ALA A 142 3.44 -20.32 -6.19
N ASN A 143 4.51 -20.13 -6.99
CA ASN A 143 5.77 -19.57 -6.52
C ASN A 143 5.61 -18.16 -5.97
N GLU A 144 4.84 -17.30 -6.64
CA GLU A 144 4.55 -15.95 -6.18
C GLU A 144 3.90 -15.93 -4.78
N VAL A 145 2.98 -16.85 -4.48
CA VAL A 145 2.42 -17.00 -3.12
C VAL A 145 3.48 -17.45 -2.12
N ILE A 146 4.34 -18.40 -2.48
CA ILE A 146 5.41 -18.90 -1.61
C ILE A 146 6.43 -17.80 -1.31
N ILE A 147 6.86 -17.06 -2.33
CA ILE A 147 7.75 -15.90 -2.22
C ILE A 147 7.12 -14.86 -1.31
N PHE A 148 5.84 -14.52 -1.54
CA PHE A 148 5.11 -13.59 -0.70
C PHE A 148 5.10 -14.04 0.77
N CYS A 149 4.76 -15.30 1.05
CA CYS A 149 4.78 -15.85 2.40
C CYS A 149 6.18 -15.80 3.04
N ASN A 150 7.22 -16.17 2.30
CA ASN A 150 8.60 -16.19 2.82
C ASN A 150 9.16 -14.79 3.07
N ASN A 151 8.87 -13.82 2.20
CA ASN A 151 9.24 -12.43 2.40
C ASN A 151 8.59 -11.86 3.68
N ASN A 152 7.32 -12.17 3.90
CA ASN A 152 6.62 -11.78 5.13
C ASN A 152 7.23 -12.48 6.36
N LYS A 153 7.56 -13.78 6.31
CA LYS A 153 8.28 -14.47 7.41
C LYS A 153 9.61 -13.80 7.75
N ALA A 154 10.42 -13.45 6.75
CA ALA A 154 11.73 -12.81 6.93
C ALA A 154 11.63 -11.42 7.57
N ASN A 155 10.52 -10.71 7.34
CA ASN A 155 10.25 -9.43 7.98
C ASN A 155 9.88 -9.58 9.46
N PHE A 156 9.23 -10.69 9.84
CA PHE A 156 8.86 -10.97 11.24
C PHE A 156 10.03 -11.50 12.08
N SER A 157 10.91 -12.32 11.50
CA SER A 157 12.06 -12.87 12.23
C SER A 157 13.12 -11.82 12.59
N LYS A 158 13.12 -10.67 11.93
CA LYS A 158 14.02 -9.54 12.22
C LYS A 158 13.54 -8.60 13.34
N LYS A 159 12.27 -8.68 13.75
CA LYS A 159 11.67 -7.81 14.77
C LYS A 159 11.37 -8.58 16.07
N THR A 160 12.40 -9.09 16.74
CA THR A 160 12.29 -9.50 18.16
C THR A 160 12.85 -8.39 19.04
N SER A 161 11.99 -7.48 19.51
CA SER A 161 12.10 -6.78 20.79
C SER A 161 10.83 -5.97 21.08
N GLU A 162 10.31 -6.18 22.28
CA GLU A 162 9.27 -5.44 23.01
C GLU A 162 7.82 -5.53 22.54
N VAL A 163 7.14 -6.52 23.14
CA VAL A 163 5.69 -6.63 23.25
C VAL A 163 5.16 -5.49 24.12
N ILE A 164 4.43 -4.56 23.52
CA ILE A 164 3.38 -3.81 24.23
C ILE A 164 2.06 -4.15 23.56
N THR A 165 1.30 -5.01 24.22
CA THR A 165 -0.02 -5.46 23.80
C THR A 165 -1.04 -4.37 24.11
N ILE A 166 -1.44 -3.58 23.11
CA ILE A 166 -2.69 -2.82 23.15
C ILE A 166 -3.70 -3.53 22.23
N HIS A 167 -4.68 -4.20 22.84
CA HIS A 167 -5.78 -4.92 22.17
C HIS A 167 -6.93 -3.97 21.76
N LYS A 168 -6.65 -2.88 21.04
CA LYS A 168 -7.72 -2.15 20.34
C LYS A 168 -7.72 -2.60 18.88
N SER A 169 -8.88 -3.06 18.40
CA SER A 169 -9.08 -3.31 16.97
C SER A 169 -8.89 -2.00 16.21
N PHE A 170 -8.17 -2.05 15.10
CA PHE A 170 -8.07 -0.91 14.20
C PHE A 170 -9.43 -0.64 13.54
N LYS A 171 -9.68 0.61 13.19
CA LYS A 171 -10.88 1.08 12.50
C LYS A 171 -10.73 0.91 10.99
N ASP A 172 -11.80 0.58 10.28
CA ASP A 172 -11.79 0.41 8.83
C ASP A 172 -13.07 0.98 8.17
N GLU A 173 -13.75 1.89 8.85
CA GLU A 173 -15.03 2.46 8.42
C GLU A 173 -14.83 3.34 7.20
N TYR A 174 -13.88 4.28 7.28
CA TYR A 174 -13.61 5.20 6.18
C TYR A 174 -12.82 4.53 5.05
N LEU A 175 -12.00 3.51 5.34
CA LEU A 175 -11.45 2.64 4.30
C LEU A 175 -12.57 2.01 3.45
N LYS A 176 -13.58 1.42 4.09
CA LYS A 176 -14.72 0.80 3.39
C LYS A 176 -15.51 1.82 2.58
N VAL A 177 -15.77 2.99 3.14
CA VAL A 177 -16.50 4.08 2.45
C VAL A 177 -15.69 4.57 1.24
N PHE A 178 -14.39 4.79 1.40
CA PHE A 178 -13.52 5.23 0.32
C PHE A 178 -13.49 4.20 -0.82
N CYS A 179 -13.18 2.94 -0.52
CA CYS A 179 -13.16 1.85 -1.51
C CYS A 179 -14.51 1.69 -2.24
N LYS A 180 -15.64 1.85 -1.52
CA LYS A 180 -16.97 1.82 -2.14
C LYS A 180 -17.18 2.97 -3.11
N ASN A 181 -16.76 4.19 -2.77
CA ASN A 181 -16.94 5.37 -3.63
C ASN A 181 -16.08 5.28 -4.91
N ILE A 182 -14.88 4.73 -4.83
CA ILE A 182 -14.00 4.57 -6.00
C ILE A 182 -14.30 3.31 -6.84
N SER A 183 -15.19 2.42 -6.39
CA SER A 183 -15.55 1.19 -7.12
C SER A 183 -16.99 1.15 -7.66
N ASN A 184 -17.81 2.17 -7.39
CA ASN A 184 -19.24 2.15 -7.70
C ASN A 184 -19.62 3.15 -8.79
N GLU A 185 -19.14 2.89 -10.01
CA GLU A 185 -19.47 3.68 -11.22
C GLU A 185 -20.99 3.76 -11.46
N ARG A 186 -21.76 2.73 -11.08
CA ARG A 186 -23.22 2.68 -11.26
C ARG A 186 -23.96 3.86 -10.62
N VAL A 187 -23.35 4.54 -9.64
CA VAL A 187 -23.90 5.77 -9.03
C VAL A 187 -24.09 6.88 -10.05
N LEU A 188 -23.33 6.90 -11.15
CA LEU A 188 -23.52 7.85 -12.25
C LEU A 188 -24.92 7.76 -12.86
N LYS A 189 -25.58 6.59 -12.81
CA LYS A 189 -26.97 6.44 -13.27
C LYS A 189 -27.99 7.10 -12.35
N GLU A 190 -27.61 7.45 -11.13
CA GLU A 190 -28.46 8.09 -10.13
C GLU A 190 -28.16 9.59 -9.98
N THR A 191 -27.02 10.06 -10.48
CA THR A 191 -26.57 11.46 -10.33
C THR A 191 -25.70 11.93 -11.51
N CYS A 192 -24.72 12.81 -11.29
CA CYS A 192 -23.73 13.27 -12.24
C CYS A 192 -22.32 13.13 -11.67
N PHE A 193 -21.32 13.04 -12.55
CA PHE A 193 -19.91 12.91 -12.19
C PHE A 193 -19.47 13.90 -11.09
N LYS A 194 -19.82 15.19 -11.22
CA LYS A 194 -19.36 16.20 -10.27
C LYS A 194 -19.83 15.93 -8.83
N GLN A 195 -21.05 15.44 -8.66
CA GLN A 195 -21.57 15.07 -7.34
C GLN A 195 -20.90 13.82 -6.80
N VAL A 196 -20.65 12.82 -7.65
CA VAL A 196 -19.89 11.62 -7.27
C VAL A 196 -18.48 11.98 -6.83
N TYR A 197 -17.79 12.83 -7.60
CA TYR A 197 -16.44 13.28 -7.26
C TYR A 197 -16.41 14.03 -5.94
N ASN A 198 -17.36 14.95 -5.71
CA ASN A 198 -17.47 15.67 -4.43
C ASN A 198 -17.69 14.72 -3.24
N SER A 199 -18.49 13.67 -3.42
CA SER A 199 -18.68 12.63 -2.40
C SER A 199 -17.38 11.86 -2.14
N MET A 200 -16.65 11.51 -3.20
CA MET A 200 -15.36 10.80 -3.12
C MET A 200 -14.33 11.58 -2.29
N VAL A 201 -14.12 12.87 -2.61
CA VAL A 201 -13.13 13.71 -1.91
C VAL A 201 -13.57 14.13 -0.51
N HIS A 202 -14.88 14.21 -0.24
CA HIS A 202 -15.40 14.57 1.08
C HIS A 202 -14.92 13.63 2.19
N TYR A 203 -14.78 12.33 1.90
CA TYR A 203 -14.38 11.33 2.88
C TYR A 203 -12.85 11.19 3.05
N VAL A 204 -12.04 11.78 2.16
CA VAL A 204 -10.57 11.67 2.19
C VAL A 204 -9.97 12.12 3.53
N PRO A 205 -10.30 13.30 4.09
CA PRO A 205 -9.72 13.74 5.37
C PRO A 205 -10.07 12.81 6.55
N TYR A 206 -11.27 12.23 6.54
CA TYR A 206 -11.70 11.30 7.57
C TYR A 206 -10.95 9.97 7.47
N PHE A 207 -10.70 9.52 6.24
CA PHE A 207 -9.92 8.32 6.00
C PHE A 207 -8.44 8.52 6.39
N GLU A 208 -7.84 9.66 6.05
CA GLU A 208 -6.49 10.01 6.51
C GLU A 208 -6.41 10.01 8.05
N ASN A 209 -7.40 10.60 8.73
CA ASN A 209 -7.44 10.59 10.19
C ASN A 209 -7.61 9.17 10.77
N GLU A 210 -8.46 8.34 10.16
CA GLU A 210 -8.59 6.92 10.53
C GLU A 210 -7.26 6.18 10.43
N ILE A 211 -6.50 6.40 9.35
CA ILE A 211 -5.16 5.84 9.16
C ILE A 211 -4.22 6.30 10.29
N LEU A 212 -4.19 7.60 10.58
CA LEU A 212 -3.32 8.15 11.63
C LEU A 212 -3.68 7.60 13.02
N GLU A 213 -4.96 7.53 13.36
CA GLU A 213 -5.43 6.94 14.61
C GLU A 213 -5.01 5.47 14.73
N ASN A 214 -5.16 4.70 13.65
CA ASN A 214 -4.74 3.30 13.61
C ASN A 214 -3.23 3.16 13.76
N LEU A 215 -2.44 4.02 13.10
CA LEU A 215 -0.99 4.03 13.25
C LEU A 215 -0.55 4.44 14.66
N LEU A 216 -1.35 5.18 15.43
CA LEU A 216 -1.06 5.52 16.82
C LEU A 216 -1.32 4.35 17.77
N ILE A 217 -2.40 3.59 17.58
CA ILE A 217 -2.76 2.47 18.46
C ILE A 217 -2.00 1.18 18.16
N LEU A 218 -1.54 0.99 16.92
CA LEU A 218 -0.85 -0.23 16.51
C LEU A 218 0.59 -0.27 17.01
N SER A 219 1.02 -1.46 17.44
CA SER A 219 2.42 -1.73 17.79
C SER A 219 3.33 -1.57 16.57
N SER A 220 4.61 -1.24 16.80
CA SER A 220 5.55 -0.87 15.74
C SER A 220 5.77 -1.97 14.68
N ASP A 221 5.61 -3.23 15.07
CA ASP A 221 5.69 -4.41 14.20
C ASP A 221 4.46 -4.56 13.29
N LYS A 222 3.31 -3.95 13.63
CA LYS A 222 2.05 -4.05 12.88
C LYS A 222 1.76 -2.87 11.96
N LYS A 223 2.51 -1.77 12.07
CA LYS A 223 2.25 -0.54 11.28
C LYS A 223 2.44 -0.79 9.78
N ASP A 224 3.52 -1.46 9.40
CA ASP A 224 3.81 -1.77 7.99
C ASP A 224 2.78 -2.77 7.43
N ASP A 225 2.41 -3.78 8.21
CA ASP A 225 1.35 -4.75 7.85
C ASP A 225 0.01 -4.04 7.61
N TYR A 226 -0.36 -3.11 8.49
CA TYR A 226 -1.57 -2.31 8.34
C TYR A 226 -1.52 -1.43 7.10
N ILE A 227 -0.43 -0.69 6.87
CA ILE A 227 -0.29 0.16 5.69
C ILE A 227 -0.39 -0.68 4.40
N ASN A 228 0.30 -1.82 4.34
CA ASN A 228 0.23 -2.73 3.20
C ASN A 228 -1.17 -3.30 3.01
N TYR A 229 -1.87 -3.64 4.10
CA TYR A 229 -3.29 -4.05 4.03
C TYR A 229 -4.17 -2.96 3.43
N VAL A 230 -4.00 -1.70 3.84
CA VAL A 230 -4.80 -0.58 3.32
C VAL A 230 -4.48 -0.34 1.83
N ILE A 231 -3.20 -0.30 1.45
CA ILE A 231 -2.76 -0.15 0.05
C ILE A 231 -3.36 -1.28 -0.82
N ASP A 232 -3.19 -2.53 -0.40
CA ASP A 232 -3.73 -3.70 -1.12
C ASP A 232 -5.26 -3.64 -1.24
N THR A 233 -5.95 -3.14 -0.21
CA THR A 233 -7.41 -2.96 -0.24
C THR A 233 -7.83 -1.90 -1.27
N ILE A 234 -7.08 -0.82 -1.41
CA ILE A 234 -7.33 0.22 -2.42
C ILE A 234 -7.02 -0.31 -3.83
N GLN A 235 -5.88 -0.98 -4.02
CA GLN A 235 -5.44 -1.55 -5.31
C GLN A 235 -6.35 -2.67 -5.84
N LYS A 236 -7.22 -3.24 -4.99
CA LYS A 236 -8.23 -4.22 -5.41
C LYS A 236 -9.44 -3.61 -6.09
N THR A 237 -9.60 -2.29 -5.99
CA THR A 237 -10.73 -1.62 -6.64
C THR A 237 -10.49 -1.57 -8.14
N GLU A 238 -11.54 -1.81 -8.91
CA GLU A 238 -11.51 -1.97 -10.38
C GLU A 238 -10.89 -0.77 -11.10
N PHE A 239 -10.96 0.41 -10.47
CA PHE A 239 -10.54 1.69 -11.03
C PHE A 239 -9.39 2.32 -10.22
N SER A 240 -8.53 1.51 -9.61
CA SER A 240 -7.39 2.00 -8.81
C SER A 240 -6.19 2.44 -9.66
N ASP A 241 -6.12 2.00 -10.91
CA ASP A 241 -5.11 2.44 -11.86
C ASP A 241 -5.48 3.81 -12.43
N CYS A 242 -4.53 4.74 -12.43
CA CYS A 242 -4.72 6.08 -12.96
C CYS A 242 -4.11 6.16 -14.35
N ASP A 243 -4.96 6.11 -15.38
CA ASP A 243 -4.55 6.32 -16.77
C ASP A 243 -5.21 7.59 -17.34
N GLN A 244 -4.38 8.57 -17.69
CA GLN A 244 -4.86 9.82 -18.31
C GLN A 244 -5.35 9.59 -19.74
N GLU A 245 -4.91 8.53 -20.43
CA GLU A 245 -5.36 8.21 -21.78
C GLU A 245 -6.88 8.02 -21.85
N VAL A 246 -7.50 7.55 -20.76
CA VAL A 246 -8.94 7.36 -20.61
C VAL A 246 -9.74 8.65 -20.89
N ILE A 247 -9.23 9.82 -20.49
CA ILE A 247 -9.91 11.11 -20.73
C ILE A 247 -9.25 11.96 -21.80
N ALA A 248 -8.15 11.50 -22.41
CA ALA A 248 -7.36 12.29 -23.35
C ALA A 248 -8.18 12.72 -24.58
N GLU A 249 -9.07 11.85 -25.08
CA GLU A 249 -9.95 12.17 -26.20
C GLU A 249 -10.93 13.30 -25.85
N TRP A 250 -11.48 13.30 -24.64
CA TRP A 250 -12.38 14.33 -24.14
C TRP A 250 -11.66 15.67 -23.93
N LEU A 251 -10.49 15.64 -23.30
CA LEU A 251 -9.66 16.84 -23.10
C LEU A 251 -9.31 17.48 -24.44
N LYS A 252 -8.94 16.67 -25.45
CA LYS A 252 -8.68 17.15 -26.81
C LYS A 252 -9.93 17.70 -27.49
N LYS A 253 -11.07 17.03 -27.34
CA LYS A 253 -12.35 17.45 -27.94
C LYS A 253 -12.79 18.83 -27.43
N TYR A 254 -12.63 19.10 -26.14
CA TYR A 254 -13.06 20.35 -25.51
C TYR A 254 -11.94 21.38 -25.32
N ASN A 255 -10.73 21.09 -25.81
CA ASN A 255 -9.56 21.97 -25.66
C ASN A 255 -9.31 22.37 -24.20
N SER A 256 -9.35 21.39 -23.30
CA SER A 256 -9.16 21.55 -21.85
C SER A 256 -7.84 20.96 -21.39
N SER A 257 -7.22 21.55 -20.36
CA SER A 257 -6.03 20.98 -19.71
C SER A 257 -6.40 20.05 -18.56
N ILE A 258 -5.59 19.00 -18.34
CA ILE A 258 -5.73 18.12 -17.17
C ILE A 258 -5.54 18.88 -15.85
N ASP A 259 -4.72 19.94 -15.84
CA ASP A 259 -4.48 20.76 -14.65
C ASP A 259 -5.72 21.50 -14.16
N GLU A 260 -6.75 21.62 -15.01
CA GLU A 260 -8.03 22.21 -14.65
C GLU A 260 -8.98 21.21 -13.97
N PHE A 261 -8.64 19.92 -13.95
CA PHE A 261 -9.47 18.91 -13.30
C PHE A 261 -9.62 19.22 -11.80
N PRO A 262 -10.84 19.08 -11.22
CA PRO A 262 -12.10 18.65 -11.81
C PRO A 262 -13.01 19.81 -12.29
N ASP A 263 -12.52 21.05 -12.31
CA ASP A 263 -13.25 22.29 -12.57
C ASP A 263 -12.73 22.97 -13.85
N PHE A 264 -13.12 22.42 -14.99
CA PHE A 264 -12.63 22.86 -16.29
C PHE A 264 -13.07 24.28 -16.64
N ALA A 265 -12.28 25.03 -17.39
CA ALA A 265 -12.71 26.36 -17.88
C ALA A 265 -13.73 26.25 -19.02
N ASN A 266 -13.76 25.11 -19.72
CA ASN A 266 -14.71 24.86 -20.80
C ASN A 266 -16.13 24.62 -20.27
N ASP A 267 -17.05 25.53 -20.58
CA ASP A 267 -18.44 25.48 -20.14
C ASP A 267 -19.19 24.25 -20.66
N GLU A 268 -18.91 23.79 -21.88
CA GLU A 268 -19.59 22.65 -22.50
C GLU A 268 -19.20 21.34 -21.80
N LEU A 269 -17.89 21.12 -21.57
CA LEU A 269 -17.41 19.98 -20.81
C LEU A 269 -18.00 19.96 -19.40
N ASN A 270 -17.97 21.10 -18.70
CA ASN A 270 -18.56 21.19 -17.37
C ASN A 270 -20.06 20.91 -17.37
N GLN A 271 -20.80 21.36 -18.39
CA GLN A 271 -22.22 21.03 -18.52
C GLN A 271 -22.43 19.52 -18.63
N TRP A 272 -21.61 18.80 -19.40
CA TRP A 272 -21.70 17.35 -19.50
C TRP A 272 -21.42 16.66 -18.17
N LEU A 273 -20.41 17.11 -17.42
CA LEU A 273 -20.04 16.55 -16.12
C LEU A 273 -21.04 16.86 -14.98
N LEU A 274 -21.84 17.92 -15.14
CA LEU A 274 -22.88 18.33 -14.18
C LEU A 274 -24.27 17.76 -14.51
N ARG A 275 -24.45 17.21 -15.71
CA ARG A 275 -25.75 16.75 -16.18
C ARG A 275 -26.15 15.44 -15.52
N TYR A 276 -27.32 15.40 -14.91
CA TYR A 276 -27.86 14.16 -14.33
C TYR A 276 -28.20 13.16 -15.41
N TYR A 277 -27.82 11.89 -15.23
CA TYR A 277 -28.14 10.82 -16.17
C TYR A 277 -29.65 10.59 -16.37
N ASN A 278 -30.50 10.82 -15.35
CA ASN A 278 -31.96 10.69 -15.44
C ASN A 278 -32.70 12.03 -15.69
N GLY A 279 -32.02 13.04 -16.23
CA GLY A 279 -32.60 14.36 -16.52
C GLY A 279 -33.64 14.37 -17.67
N TYR A 280 -34.24 15.53 -17.93
CA TYR A 280 -35.05 15.75 -19.14
C TYR A 280 -34.11 15.95 -20.33
N PHE A 281 -34.09 15.00 -21.27
CA PHE A 281 -33.28 15.06 -22.50
C PHE A 281 -34.12 15.27 -23.74
N ASP A 282 -33.51 15.94 -24.72
CA ASP A 282 -34.15 16.20 -26.01
C ASP A 282 -34.05 14.99 -26.95
N LYS A 283 -33.03 14.11 -26.78
CA LYS A 283 -32.80 12.93 -27.64
C LYS A 283 -32.32 11.69 -26.87
N PRO A 284 -32.73 10.48 -27.27
CA PRO A 284 -32.26 9.21 -26.68
C PRO A 284 -30.74 8.96 -26.79
N THR A 285 -30.08 9.51 -27.80
CA THR A 285 -28.63 9.37 -28.00
C THR A 285 -27.80 10.15 -26.98
N ASP A 286 -28.42 11.08 -26.26
CA ASP A 286 -27.73 11.90 -25.27
C ASP A 286 -27.41 11.09 -24.00
N PHE A 287 -28.14 10.01 -23.72
CA PHE A 287 -27.92 9.14 -22.57
C PHE A 287 -26.58 8.41 -22.65
N ASP A 288 -26.33 7.74 -23.78
CA ASP A 288 -25.10 6.98 -24.00
C ASP A 288 -23.89 7.92 -23.95
N PHE A 289 -24.01 9.08 -24.61
CA PHE A 289 -22.94 10.08 -24.62
C PHE A 289 -22.61 10.63 -23.23
N ILE A 290 -23.63 10.93 -22.40
CA ILE A 290 -23.45 11.43 -21.03
C ILE A 290 -22.82 10.37 -20.15
N LEU A 291 -23.29 9.13 -20.25
CA LEU A 291 -22.76 8.04 -19.47
C LEU A 291 -21.30 7.80 -19.85
N ASP A 292 -20.98 7.70 -21.14
CA ASP A 292 -19.62 7.47 -21.64
C ASP A 292 -18.64 8.51 -21.10
N ILE A 293 -18.92 9.80 -21.30
CA ILE A 293 -18.04 10.87 -20.82
C ILE A 293 -17.91 10.83 -19.29
N GLN A 294 -19.02 10.68 -18.56
CA GLN A 294 -18.96 10.70 -17.09
C GLN A 294 -18.27 9.45 -16.52
N SER A 295 -18.40 8.30 -17.18
CA SER A 295 -17.72 7.06 -16.83
C SER A 295 -16.21 7.19 -16.99
N ASP A 296 -15.74 7.74 -18.11
CA ASP A 296 -14.31 7.97 -18.34
C ASP A 296 -13.71 8.93 -17.30
N PHE A 297 -14.40 10.04 -17.01
CA PHE A 297 -13.98 10.96 -15.96
C PHE A 297 -14.04 10.33 -14.56
N TYR A 298 -15.03 9.48 -14.30
CA TYR A 298 -15.12 8.71 -13.05
C TYR A 298 -13.95 7.75 -12.88
N TYR A 299 -13.59 7.00 -13.93
CA TYR A 299 -12.45 6.08 -13.91
C TYR A 299 -11.14 6.82 -13.63
N TYR A 300 -10.90 7.92 -14.36
CA TYR A 300 -9.74 8.77 -14.12
C TYR A 300 -9.72 9.31 -12.67
N ALA A 301 -10.85 9.80 -12.18
CA ALA A 301 -10.95 10.35 -10.83
C ALA A 301 -10.72 9.32 -9.74
N ALA A 302 -11.33 8.13 -9.88
CA ALA A 302 -11.16 7.02 -8.95
C ALA A 302 -9.69 6.60 -8.86
N GLY A 303 -9.03 6.45 -10.01
CA GLY A 303 -7.61 6.13 -10.08
C GLY A 303 -6.74 7.23 -9.46
N LEU A 304 -7.00 8.49 -9.80
CA LEU A 304 -6.27 9.64 -9.27
C LEU A 304 -6.34 9.69 -7.72
N GLU A 305 -7.54 9.59 -7.15
CA GLU A 305 -7.71 9.63 -5.69
C GLU A 305 -7.14 8.38 -5.01
N ALA A 306 -7.23 7.20 -5.64
CA ALA A 306 -6.57 5.99 -5.17
C ALA A 306 -5.05 6.16 -5.10
N GLN A 307 -4.42 6.69 -6.16
CA GLN A 307 -2.97 6.92 -6.21
C GLN A 307 -2.50 7.98 -5.21
N LYS A 308 -3.27 9.07 -5.02
CA LYS A 308 -2.99 10.06 -3.96
C LYS A 308 -2.98 9.41 -2.57
N MET A 309 -3.97 8.56 -2.29
CA MET A 309 -4.07 7.88 -1.00
C MET A 309 -2.99 6.81 -0.81
N ILE A 310 -2.64 6.05 -1.86
CA ILE A 310 -1.51 5.12 -1.84
C ILE A 310 -0.21 5.89 -1.56
N SER A 311 0.03 7.01 -2.25
CA SER A 311 1.19 7.87 -2.02
C SER A 311 1.25 8.39 -0.58
N PHE A 312 0.10 8.82 -0.03
CA PHE A 312 -0.02 9.19 1.38
C PHE A 312 0.36 8.03 2.31
N LEU A 313 -0.17 6.83 2.09
CA LEU A 313 0.12 5.64 2.89
C LEU A 313 1.60 5.22 2.80
N GLU A 314 2.18 5.26 1.61
CA GLU A 314 3.60 5.00 1.40
C GLU A 314 4.47 6.01 2.13
N SER A 315 4.09 7.28 2.16
CA SER A 315 4.76 8.30 2.98
C SER A 315 4.72 7.98 4.49
N LYS A 316 3.78 7.14 4.94
CA LYS A 316 3.66 6.70 6.34
C LYS A 316 4.37 5.39 6.63
N LYS A 317 4.84 4.65 5.62
CA LYS A 317 5.69 3.49 5.86
C LYS A 317 6.92 3.99 6.60
N ARG A 318 7.28 3.34 7.71
CA ARG A 318 8.58 3.60 8.34
C ARG A 318 9.61 3.32 7.26
N VAL A 319 10.42 4.30 6.88
CA VAL A 319 11.49 4.13 5.91
C VAL A 319 12.52 3.16 6.49
N ALA A 320 12.24 1.88 6.36
CA ALA A 320 13.15 0.78 6.47
C ALA A 320 13.23 0.19 5.07
N VAL A 321 13.99 0.87 4.18
CA VAL A 321 14.75 0.31 3.03
C VAL A 321 15.21 1.38 2.01
N ASN A 322 14.74 2.64 2.01
CA ASN A 322 15.12 3.61 0.94
C ASN A 322 15.99 4.83 1.32
N ASN A 323 16.72 4.84 2.44
CA ASN A 323 17.73 5.88 2.72
C ASN A 323 19.17 5.39 2.48
N ILE A 324 19.45 4.77 1.34
CA ILE A 324 20.84 4.58 0.86
C ILE A 324 21.18 5.50 -0.33
N VAL A 325 20.21 6.14 -0.99
CA VAL A 325 20.53 7.09 -2.07
C VAL A 325 19.56 8.28 -2.01
N ASN A 326 20.08 9.43 -1.57
CA ASN A 326 19.52 10.77 -1.76
C ASN A 326 18.28 11.20 -0.94
N GLN A 327 18.41 11.20 0.39
CA GLN A 327 17.92 12.33 1.18
C GLN A 327 19.13 12.94 1.89
N SER A 328 19.45 14.18 1.54
CA SER A 328 20.25 15.02 2.41
C SER A 328 19.56 15.03 3.76
N GLU A 329 20.19 14.43 4.78
CA GLU A 329 19.94 14.81 6.16
C GLU A 329 19.91 16.34 6.16
N THR A 330 18.78 16.93 6.51
CA THR A 330 18.82 18.27 7.06
C THR A 330 19.56 18.13 8.39
N ASN A 331 20.90 18.16 8.31
CA ASN A 331 21.83 18.34 9.43
C ASN A 331 21.68 19.73 10.07
N GLU A 332 20.54 20.40 9.84
CA GLU A 332 20.20 21.67 10.44
C GLU A 332 19.77 21.39 11.88
N LYS A 333 20.73 21.59 12.78
CA LYS A 333 20.50 21.56 14.23
C LYS A 333 19.47 22.63 14.61
N ILE A 334 18.71 22.38 15.66
CA ILE A 334 17.75 23.36 16.18
C ILE A 334 18.53 24.55 16.76
N LYS A 335 18.33 25.74 16.20
CA LYS A 335 18.99 26.96 16.69
C LYS A 335 18.52 27.33 18.08
N TRP A 336 19.41 27.24 19.07
CA TRP A 336 19.13 27.66 20.44
C TRP A 336 19.51 29.13 20.64
N ILE A 337 18.51 29.99 20.86
CA ILE A 337 18.71 31.44 21.03
C ILE A 337 19.12 31.86 22.45
N GLY A 338 18.97 30.96 23.43
CA GLY A 338 19.30 31.22 24.82
C GLY A 338 20.77 30.97 25.18
N LYS A 339 21.13 31.18 26.44
CA LYS A 339 22.47 30.82 26.95
C LYS A 339 22.63 29.30 27.06
N PRO A 340 23.85 28.76 26.90
CA PRO A 340 24.12 27.33 27.10
C PRO A 340 23.71 26.81 28.49
N SER A 341 23.81 27.66 29.52
CA SER A 341 23.38 27.31 30.88
C SER A 341 21.86 27.09 30.96
N GLN A 342 21.07 27.88 30.23
CA GLN A 342 19.61 27.76 30.17
C GLN A 342 19.21 26.47 29.46
N LEU A 343 19.89 26.14 28.35
CA LEU A 343 19.69 24.87 27.64
C LEU A 343 19.97 23.68 28.55
N GLY A 344 21.15 23.67 29.19
CA GLY A 344 21.54 22.58 30.09
C GLY A 344 20.57 22.43 31.27
N PHE A 345 20.14 23.53 31.87
CA PHE A 345 19.16 23.49 32.96
C PHE A 345 17.81 22.92 32.49
N ILE A 346 17.24 23.43 31.40
CA ILE A 346 15.91 22.99 30.93
C ILE A 346 15.95 21.51 30.57
N ILE A 347 16.95 21.08 29.79
CA ILE A 347 17.05 19.68 29.35
C ILE A 347 17.36 18.75 30.54
N GLY A 348 18.25 19.16 31.45
CA GLY A 348 18.52 18.41 32.69
C GLY A 348 17.28 18.27 33.57
N LYS A 349 16.51 19.35 33.73
CA LYS A 349 15.27 19.35 34.52
C LYS A 349 14.20 18.45 33.92
N LEU A 350 14.07 18.42 32.59
CA LEU A 350 13.16 17.50 31.91
C LEU A 350 13.55 16.03 32.11
N ALA A 351 14.85 15.73 32.17
CA ALA A 351 15.32 14.39 32.50
C ALA A 351 14.99 14.01 33.96
N ASP A 352 15.29 14.90 34.92
CA ASP A 352 14.99 14.67 36.34
C ASP A 352 13.49 14.51 36.63
N LEU A 353 12.64 15.21 35.88
CA LEU A 353 11.17 15.14 36.00
C LEU A 353 10.55 13.95 35.23
N GLY A 354 11.36 13.15 34.55
CA GLY A 354 10.94 11.93 33.85
C GLY A 354 10.36 12.16 32.44
N TYR A 355 10.49 13.35 31.87
CA TYR A 355 10.08 13.62 30.49
C TYR A 355 11.13 13.16 29.46
N ILE A 356 12.40 13.09 29.85
CA ILE A 356 13.49 12.66 28.97
C ILE A 356 14.17 11.44 29.59
N ASN A 357 14.29 10.37 28.81
CA ASN A 357 15.10 9.22 29.17
C ASN A 357 16.58 9.50 28.87
N ALA A 358 17.30 10.05 29.85
CA ALA A 358 18.71 10.39 29.71
C ALA A 358 19.61 9.13 29.65
N PRO A 359 20.73 9.16 28.92
CA PRO A 359 21.64 8.03 28.84
C PRO A 359 22.24 7.74 30.23
N THR A 360 22.27 6.47 30.63
CA THR A 360 22.77 6.03 31.93
C THR A 360 24.08 5.24 31.81
N LYS A 361 24.86 5.27 32.89
CA LYS A 361 25.99 4.37 33.11
C LYS A 361 25.47 3.00 33.59
N PRO A 362 26.31 1.94 33.60
CA PRO A 362 25.91 0.63 34.12
C PRO A 362 25.43 0.62 35.58
N ASN A 363 25.79 1.63 36.38
CA ASN A 363 25.34 1.79 37.77
C ASN A 363 23.96 2.51 37.90
N GLY A 364 23.31 2.84 36.77
CA GLY A 364 22.00 3.51 36.74
C GLY A 364 22.06 5.03 36.85
N GLU A 365 23.22 5.63 37.11
CA GLU A 365 23.37 7.09 37.13
C GLU A 365 23.39 7.68 35.72
N ILE A 366 22.97 8.93 35.57
CA ILE A 366 23.03 9.63 34.28
C ILE A 366 24.49 9.81 33.84
N ASN A 367 24.75 9.46 32.57
CA ASN A 367 26.00 9.72 31.88
C ASN A 367 25.95 11.12 31.24
N PHE A 368 26.21 12.17 32.03
CA PHE A 368 26.13 13.56 31.58
C PHE A 368 27.06 13.90 30.40
N THR A 369 28.15 13.17 30.20
CA THR A 369 29.03 13.35 29.04
C THR A 369 28.36 12.88 27.75
N GLN A 370 27.76 11.69 27.77
CA GLN A 370 26.99 11.18 26.64
C GLN A 370 25.71 11.98 26.42
N PHE A 371 25.10 12.45 27.50
CA PHE A 371 23.92 13.30 27.41
C PHE A 371 24.25 14.64 26.73
N ALA A 372 25.37 15.27 27.11
CA ALA A 372 25.84 16.49 26.48
C ALA A 372 26.13 16.32 24.98
N LYS A 373 26.68 15.17 24.56
CA LYS A 373 26.88 14.84 23.14
C LYS A 373 25.56 14.82 22.38
N GLN A 374 24.53 14.17 22.93
CA GLN A 374 23.22 14.12 22.30
C GLN A 374 22.61 15.51 22.17
N VAL A 375 22.65 16.32 23.23
CA VAL A 375 22.12 17.69 23.20
C VAL A 375 22.88 18.56 22.20
N ASN A 376 24.22 18.45 22.14
CA ASN A 376 25.03 19.23 21.21
C ASN A 376 24.88 18.80 19.74
N ASN A 377 24.45 17.56 19.49
CA ASN A 377 24.13 17.07 18.15
C ASN A 377 22.74 17.54 17.69
N THR A 378 21.81 17.75 18.62
CA THR A 378 20.44 18.20 18.32
C THR A 378 20.33 19.72 18.20
N PHE A 379 21.07 20.48 19.00
CA PHE A 379 20.96 21.93 19.08
C PHE A 379 22.22 22.64 18.54
N GLU A 380 22.01 23.71 17.77
CA GLU A 380 23.06 24.68 17.45
C GLU A 380 23.18 25.63 18.65
N VAL A 381 24.27 25.48 19.41
CA VAL A 381 24.55 26.27 20.61
C VAL A 381 26.06 26.52 20.70
N ASP A 382 26.45 27.75 21.01
CA ASP A 382 27.85 28.14 21.16
C ASP A 382 28.42 27.68 22.51
N THR A 383 28.76 26.40 22.61
CA THR A 383 29.36 25.79 23.82
C THR A 383 30.11 24.51 23.48
N THR A 384 30.83 23.97 24.47
CA THR A 384 31.49 22.66 24.37
C THR A 384 30.70 21.60 25.14
N GLU A 385 30.82 20.33 24.73
CA GLU A 385 30.22 19.19 25.43
C GLU A 385 30.61 19.15 26.92
N SER A 386 31.87 19.48 27.23
CA SER A 386 32.39 19.54 28.61
C SER A 386 31.74 20.64 29.45
N THR A 387 31.37 21.76 28.82
CA THR A 387 30.67 22.85 29.51
C THR A 387 29.19 22.51 29.67
N LEU A 388 28.58 21.95 28.63
CA LEU A 388 27.18 21.58 28.62
C LEU A 388 26.87 20.43 29.61
N SER A 389 27.77 19.46 29.77
CA SER A 389 27.60 18.38 30.74
C SER A 389 27.53 18.88 32.19
N LYS A 390 28.23 19.98 32.50
CA LYS A 390 28.14 20.63 33.81
C LYS A 390 26.77 21.29 34.03
N TYR A 391 26.20 21.91 33.00
CA TYR A 391 24.88 22.54 33.13
C TYR A 391 23.72 21.53 33.11
N LEU A 392 23.89 20.39 32.44
CA LEU A 392 22.93 19.27 32.45
C LEU A 392 22.88 18.57 33.81
N ASN A 393 24.00 18.53 34.54
CA ASN A 393 24.04 18.05 35.91
C ASN A 393 23.60 19.17 36.87
N LEU A 394 22.33 19.13 37.29
CA LEU A 394 21.72 20.14 38.16
C LEU A 394 22.37 20.22 39.55
N GLU A 395 23.06 19.16 39.97
CA GLU A 395 23.77 19.11 41.26
C GLU A 395 25.21 19.64 41.17
N SER A 396 25.71 19.91 39.96
CA SER A 396 27.05 20.49 39.81
C SER A 396 27.10 21.94 40.30
N GLU A 397 28.29 22.44 40.62
CA GLU A 397 28.49 23.85 41.01
C GLU A 397 27.91 24.83 39.97
N LYS A 398 28.09 24.55 38.68
CA LYS A 398 27.55 25.39 37.59
C LYS A 398 26.05 25.16 37.34
N GLY A 399 25.57 23.94 37.54
CA GLY A 399 24.15 23.58 37.41
C GLY A 399 23.32 24.24 38.50
N SER A 400 23.75 24.09 39.76
CA SER A 400 23.07 24.63 40.94
C SER A 400 22.93 26.15 40.94
N GLU A 401 23.93 26.90 40.46
CA GLU A 401 23.81 28.36 40.30
C GLU A 401 22.71 28.72 39.27
N THR A 402 22.59 27.94 38.20
CA THR A 402 21.56 28.15 37.18
C THR A 402 20.18 27.77 37.72
N VAL A 403 20.07 26.63 38.41
CA VAL A 403 18.85 26.20 39.10
C VAL A 403 18.31 27.29 40.01
N ARG A 404 19.18 27.88 40.84
CA ARG A 404 18.81 28.97 41.74
C ARG A 404 18.21 30.16 40.98
N LYS A 405 18.84 30.60 39.89
CA LYS A 405 18.33 31.72 39.08
C LYS A 405 16.96 31.43 38.48
N PHE A 406 16.71 30.22 38.00
CA PHE A 406 15.39 29.85 37.46
C PHE A 406 14.33 29.77 38.56
N ASN A 407 14.66 29.20 39.71
CA ASN A 407 13.76 29.12 40.86
C ASN A 407 13.41 30.51 41.40
N ASP A 408 14.38 31.41 41.53
CA ASP A 408 14.20 32.80 41.99
C ASP A 408 13.26 33.60 41.04
N ASN A 409 13.08 33.14 39.80
CA ASN A 409 12.19 33.73 38.80
C ASN A 409 10.89 32.93 38.60
N GLY A 410 10.60 31.95 39.46
CA GLY A 410 9.34 31.20 39.45
C GLY A 410 9.16 30.23 38.27
N PHE A 411 10.25 29.76 37.66
CA PHE A 411 10.17 28.75 36.61
C PHE A 411 9.87 27.37 37.22
N ASP A 412 8.75 26.76 36.83
CA ASP A 412 8.34 25.44 37.30
C ASP A 412 7.77 24.58 36.16
N ILE A 413 8.05 23.27 36.22
CA ILE A 413 7.51 22.26 35.33
C ILE A 413 7.06 21.10 36.24
N PRO A 414 5.78 20.68 36.20
CA PRO A 414 5.31 19.58 37.05
C PRO A 414 5.97 18.26 36.63
N HIS A 415 6.19 17.37 37.59
CA HIS A 415 6.70 16.03 37.32
C HIS A 415 5.72 15.24 36.42
N ILE A 416 6.22 14.39 35.51
CA ILE A 416 5.36 13.66 34.54
C ILE A 416 4.24 12.86 35.24
N LYS A 417 4.57 12.18 36.34
CA LYS A 417 3.62 11.46 37.22
C LYS A 417 2.54 12.32 37.88
N THR A 418 2.68 13.64 37.90
CA THR A 418 1.67 14.55 38.46
C THR A 418 0.61 14.90 37.42
N VAL A 419 0.95 14.83 36.13
CA VAL A 419 0.09 15.22 35.00
C VAL A 419 -0.28 14.08 34.06
N SER A 420 0.21 12.86 34.33
CA SER A 420 -0.16 11.60 33.68
C SER A 420 -0.97 10.74 34.63
#